data_AF-A0A7Z1MZP8-F1
#
_entry.id   AF-A0A7Z1MZP8-F1
#
_cell.length_a   1.000
_cell.length_b   1.000
_cell.length_c   1.000
_cell.angle_alpha   90.00
_cell.angle_beta   90.00
_cell.angle_gamma   90.00
#
_symmetry.space_group_name_H-M   'P 1'
#
loop_
_entity.id
_entity.type
_entity.pdbx_description
1 polymer ?
#
loop_
_entity_poly.entity_id
_entity_poly.type
_entity_poly.pdbx_seq_one_letter_code
_entity_poly.pdbx_strand_id
1 'polypeptide(L)'
;MKIVIVGGFLGGGKTTVLNHLLAESLKESLKPAVIMNEFGKMSVDGALVSEDIPLSELTEGCICCAMKADVSEQLHQLYLKEQPDIVFIECSGIAEPVSVLDACLTPILAPFTTITHIIGVIDASMYKHIKSFPKDIQGLFYEQLAYCSVLFVNKIDSADVETTSKLLKDLEVINPEADIQVGMHGSVTLPISVRQMTATSDNKHKSLHQMINHQFVQSPVKCTKAQFIKRLACLPSHIYRLKGFMTFKDTTHMYLIQFTQGQYELTPVAFSKKVPEYLVLIGKGISKEDYQCLEQ
;
A
#
# COMPACT_ATOMS: atom_id res chain seq x y z
N MET A 1 -10.02 4.10 -9.29
CA MET A 1 -8.84 4.94 -8.96
C MET A 1 -7.67 4.02 -8.60
N LYS A 2 -6.54 4.13 -9.30
CA LYS A 2 -5.31 3.39 -8.96
C LYS A 2 -4.58 4.09 -7.81
N ILE A 3 -3.90 3.34 -6.95
CA ILE A 3 -3.05 3.87 -5.89
C ILE A 3 -1.64 3.31 -6.02
N VAL A 4 -0.63 4.18 -5.88
CA VAL A 4 0.78 3.82 -5.76
C VAL A 4 1.30 4.41 -4.45
N ILE A 5 1.86 3.56 -3.60
CA ILE A 5 2.43 3.96 -2.32
C ILE A 5 3.95 4.05 -2.48
N VAL A 6 4.53 5.21 -2.17
CA VAL A 6 5.98 5.45 -2.21
C VAL A 6 6.49 5.51 -0.77
N GLY A 7 7.22 4.48 -0.38
CA GLY A 7 7.85 4.35 0.93
C GLY A 7 9.37 4.21 0.84
N GLY A 8 9.99 3.92 1.97
CA GLY A 8 11.44 3.76 2.10
C GLY A 8 12.06 4.76 3.07
N PHE A 9 13.30 4.44 3.46
CA PHE A 9 13.99 5.10 4.55
C PHE A 9 14.26 6.61 4.30
N LEU A 10 14.59 7.36 5.35
CA LEU A 10 14.88 8.80 5.23
C LEU A 10 16.04 9.03 4.26
N GLY A 11 15.93 10.07 3.42
CA GLY A 11 16.97 10.42 2.46
C GLY A 11 17.03 9.54 1.19
N GLY A 12 16.16 8.53 1.03
CA GLY A 12 16.15 7.65 -0.16
C GLY A 12 15.86 8.35 -1.50
N GLY A 13 15.26 9.55 -1.47
CA GLY A 13 14.81 10.26 -2.68
C GLY A 13 13.36 9.93 -3.07
N LYS A 14 12.50 9.63 -2.09
CA LYS A 14 11.06 9.35 -2.29
C LYS A 14 10.36 10.47 -3.06
N THR A 15 10.52 11.73 -2.64
CA THR A 15 9.93 12.88 -3.32
C THR A 15 10.44 13.03 -4.77
N THR A 16 11.71 12.71 -5.03
CA THR A 16 12.25 12.70 -6.40
C THR A 16 11.60 11.61 -7.26
N VAL A 17 11.43 10.41 -6.70
CA VAL A 17 10.69 9.31 -7.34
C VAL A 17 9.23 9.70 -7.60
N LEU A 18 8.57 10.32 -6.63
CA LEU A 18 7.20 10.81 -6.76
C LEU A 18 7.06 11.79 -7.92
N ASN A 19 7.94 12.80 -8.01
CA ASN A 19 7.94 13.78 -9.09
C ASN A 19 8.16 13.12 -10.46
N HIS A 20 9.05 12.13 -10.53
CA HIS A 20 9.27 11.37 -11.76
C HIS A 20 7.98 10.62 -12.18
N LEU A 21 7.32 9.93 -11.26
CA LEU A 21 6.08 9.19 -11.53
C LEU A 21 4.91 10.09 -11.94
N LEU A 22 4.82 11.29 -11.36
CA LEU A 22 3.83 12.30 -11.75
C LEU A 22 4.05 12.75 -13.19
N ALA A 23 5.30 13.06 -13.55
CA ALA A 23 5.65 13.46 -14.90
C ALA A 23 5.33 12.36 -15.93
N GLU A 24 5.65 11.09 -15.62
CA GLU A 24 5.29 9.95 -16.48
C GLU A 24 3.78 9.78 -16.61
N SER A 25 3.02 9.97 -15.52
CA SER A 25 1.55 9.88 -15.54
C SER A 25 0.91 10.94 -16.43
N LEU A 26 1.44 12.17 -16.39
CA LEU A 26 0.97 13.26 -17.25
C LEU A 26 1.29 13.00 -18.73
N LYS A 27 2.46 12.42 -19.05
CA LYS A 27 2.81 12.02 -20.43
C LYS A 27 1.84 10.96 -20.97
N GLU A 28 1.38 10.06 -20.12
CA GLU A 28 0.36 9.04 -20.44
C GLU A 28 -1.08 9.60 -20.42
N SER A 29 -1.26 10.92 -20.30
CA SER A 29 -2.58 11.60 -20.26
C SER A 29 -3.50 11.14 -19.13
N LEU A 30 -2.92 10.73 -17.99
CA LEU A 30 -3.68 10.41 -16.78
C LEU A 30 -3.92 11.67 -15.95
N LYS A 31 -4.96 11.65 -15.12
CA LYS A 31 -5.19 12.65 -14.06
C LYS A 31 -4.56 12.17 -12.74
N PRO A 32 -3.29 12.51 -12.43
CA PRO A 32 -2.68 12.15 -11.15
C PRO A 32 -3.17 13.06 -10.01
N ALA A 33 -3.09 12.54 -8.79
CA ALA A 33 -3.19 13.33 -7.57
C ALA A 33 -2.22 12.80 -6.51
N VAL A 34 -1.93 13.62 -5.49
CA VAL A 34 -0.90 13.31 -4.49
C VAL A 34 -1.42 13.52 -3.07
N ILE A 35 -1.04 12.60 -2.17
CA ILE A 35 -1.18 12.75 -0.72
C ILE A 35 0.22 12.63 -0.09
N MET A 36 0.64 13.67 0.65
CA MET A 36 1.95 13.71 1.31
C MET A 36 1.80 13.74 2.84
N ASN A 37 2.62 12.96 3.54
CA ASN A 37 2.52 12.71 4.98
C ASN A 37 3.48 13.53 5.87
N GLU A 38 4.46 14.22 5.30
CA GLU A 38 5.33 15.16 6.04
C GLU A 38 5.30 16.54 5.37
N PHE A 39 5.60 17.58 6.15
CA PHE A 39 5.88 18.94 5.68
C PHE A 39 7.11 18.95 4.76
N GLY A 40 6.97 18.39 3.57
CA GLY A 40 7.80 18.74 2.43
C GLY A 40 7.32 20.09 1.93
N LYS A 41 7.79 21.18 2.55
CA LYS A 41 7.96 22.42 1.79
C LYS A 41 8.60 22.01 0.47
N MET A 42 7.96 22.35 -0.66
CA MET A 42 8.59 22.33 -1.97
C MET A 42 10.02 22.85 -1.83
N SER A 43 10.98 21.93 -1.80
CA SER A 43 12.39 22.28 -1.68
C SER A 43 12.93 22.27 -3.10
N VAL A 44 12.77 23.42 -3.75
CA VAL A 44 13.76 23.98 -4.68
C VAL A 44 14.11 23.14 -5.92
N ASP A 45 13.22 22.27 -6.39
CA ASP A 45 13.15 21.91 -7.82
C ASP A 45 11.77 22.31 -8.36
N GLY A 46 11.48 23.61 -8.26
CA GLY A 46 10.23 24.26 -8.63
C GLY A 46 9.97 24.34 -10.14
N ALA A 47 10.16 23.25 -10.88
CA ALA A 47 9.96 23.22 -12.34
C ALA A 47 9.10 22.06 -12.86
N LEU A 48 8.71 21.07 -12.04
CA LEU A 48 8.13 19.82 -12.57
C LEU A 48 6.74 19.42 -12.03
N VAL A 49 6.25 20.05 -10.97
CA VAL A 49 4.84 19.91 -10.55
C VAL A 49 4.17 21.22 -10.91
N SER A 50 3.45 21.23 -12.04
CA SER A 50 2.61 22.37 -12.43
C SER A 50 1.59 22.67 -11.34
N GLU A 51 1.27 23.95 -11.13
CA GLU A 51 0.30 24.45 -10.15
C GLU A 51 -1.11 23.79 -10.26
N ASP A 52 -1.37 23.01 -11.31
CA ASP A 52 -2.64 22.38 -11.64
C ASP A 52 -2.84 20.94 -11.09
N ILE A 53 -1.85 20.30 -10.44
CA ILE A 53 -2.06 18.95 -9.87
C ILE A 53 -2.73 19.06 -8.49
N PRO A 54 -3.88 18.40 -8.24
CA PRO A 54 -4.51 18.40 -6.94
C PRO A 54 -3.59 17.80 -5.86
N LEU A 55 -3.14 18.65 -4.93
CA LEU A 55 -2.31 18.31 -3.78
C LEU A 55 -3.18 18.33 -2.52
N SER A 56 -3.12 17.26 -1.72
CA SER A 56 -3.69 17.23 -0.37
C SER A 56 -2.57 17.02 0.65
N GLU A 57 -2.40 17.99 1.55
CA GLU A 57 -1.41 17.94 2.63
C GLU A 57 -2.02 17.39 3.93
N LEU A 58 -1.27 16.58 4.68
CA LEU A 58 -1.63 16.13 6.02
C LEU A 58 -1.15 17.17 7.05
N THR A 59 -2.08 17.96 7.63
CA THR A 59 -1.75 19.00 8.64
C THR A 59 -1.84 18.49 10.09
N GLU A 60 -0.75 18.73 10.84
CA GLU A 60 -0.55 18.71 12.31
C GLU A 60 -1.07 17.53 13.17
N GLY A 61 -0.13 16.74 13.74
CA GLY A 61 -0.38 15.98 14.99
C GLY A 61 0.47 14.71 15.16
N CYS A 62 0.98 14.46 16.37
CA CYS A 62 1.87 13.34 16.70
C CYS A 62 1.41 11.96 16.18
N ILE A 63 2.42 11.24 15.68
CA ILE A 63 2.36 10.17 14.69
C ILE A 63 2.32 8.81 15.39
N CYS A 64 1.15 8.16 15.37
CA CYS A 64 1.02 6.69 15.27
C CYS A 64 -0.45 6.24 15.11
N CYS A 65 -1.43 7.03 15.56
CA CYS A 65 -2.86 6.69 15.47
C CYS A 65 -3.68 7.56 14.50
N ALA A 66 -3.27 8.81 14.24
CA ALA A 66 -4.01 9.75 13.37
C ALA A 66 -3.87 9.46 11.87
N MET A 67 -2.70 8.99 11.41
CA MET A 67 -2.38 8.76 9.99
C MET A 67 -3.41 7.91 9.22
N LYS A 68 -4.05 6.92 9.86
CA LYS A 68 -4.99 6.02 9.18
C LYS A 68 -6.34 6.69 8.90
N ALA A 69 -6.84 7.49 9.84
CA ALA A 69 -8.09 8.21 9.67
C ALA A 69 -7.90 9.34 8.63
N ASP A 70 -6.78 10.05 8.72
CA ASP A 70 -6.51 11.20 7.87
C ASP A 70 -6.30 10.80 6.40
N VAL A 71 -5.51 9.75 6.12
CA VAL A 71 -5.32 9.26 4.74
C VAL A 71 -6.64 8.76 4.14
N SER A 72 -7.46 8.03 4.90
CA SER A 72 -8.73 7.52 4.39
C SER A 72 -9.71 8.64 4.07
N GLU A 73 -9.79 9.66 4.93
CA GLU A 73 -10.67 10.81 4.71
C GLU A 73 -10.21 11.64 3.51
N GLN A 74 -8.91 11.94 3.42
CA GLN A 74 -8.35 12.69 2.31
C GLN A 74 -8.55 11.98 0.98
N LEU A 75 -8.30 10.66 0.91
CA LEU A 75 -8.56 9.87 -0.30
C LEU A 75 -10.04 9.95 -0.73
N HIS A 76 -10.95 9.89 0.23
CA HIS A 76 -12.39 9.97 -0.05
C HIS A 76 -12.78 11.35 -0.57
N GLN A 77 -12.33 12.43 0.09
CA GLN A 77 -12.60 13.81 -0.34
C GLN A 77 -11.97 14.11 -1.71
N LEU A 78 -10.72 13.69 -1.92
CA LEU A 78 -10.01 13.84 -3.19
C LEU A 78 -10.73 13.12 -4.32
N TYR A 79 -11.21 11.89 -4.08
CA TYR A 79 -11.98 11.15 -5.07
C TYR A 79 -13.29 11.85 -5.42
N LEU A 80 -14.04 12.35 -4.43
CA LEU A 80 -15.31 13.04 -4.67
C LEU A 80 -15.14 14.36 -5.45
N LYS A 81 -14.05 15.09 -5.20
CA LYS A 81 -13.80 16.39 -5.83
C LYS A 81 -13.17 16.25 -7.21
N GLU A 82 -12.17 15.39 -7.34
CA GLU A 82 -11.26 15.38 -8.49
C GLU A 82 -11.40 14.14 -9.37
N GLN A 83 -11.91 13.01 -8.87
CA GLN A 83 -11.98 11.73 -9.60
C GLN A 83 -10.66 11.38 -10.34
N PRO A 84 -9.51 11.31 -9.65
CA PRO A 84 -8.23 11.05 -10.31
C PRO A 84 -8.13 9.60 -10.83
N ASP A 85 -7.38 9.41 -11.91
CA ASP A 85 -7.09 8.08 -12.46
C ASP A 85 -6.12 7.31 -11.54
N ILE A 86 -5.14 8.04 -11.00
CA ILE A 86 -4.06 7.51 -10.16
C ILE A 86 -3.76 8.46 -9.01
N VAL A 87 -3.57 7.91 -7.81
CA VAL A 87 -3.12 8.64 -6.62
C VAL A 87 -1.78 8.10 -6.16
N PHE A 88 -0.84 9.01 -5.94
CA PHE A 88 0.44 8.70 -5.33
C PHE A 88 0.42 9.11 -3.85
N ILE A 89 0.87 8.22 -2.99
CA ILE A 89 0.92 8.46 -1.54
C ILE A 89 2.36 8.33 -1.06
N GLU A 90 2.95 9.43 -0.60
CA GLU A 90 4.28 9.41 0.01
C GLU A 90 4.17 9.08 1.51
N CYS A 91 4.84 8.01 1.94
CA CYS A 91 4.99 7.66 3.35
C CYS A 91 6.17 8.44 3.95
N SER A 92 6.07 8.81 5.24
CA SER A 92 7.25 9.33 5.96
C SER A 92 8.35 8.29 6.01
N GLY A 93 9.62 8.71 6.17
CA GLY A 93 10.76 7.78 6.12
C GLY A 93 10.80 6.72 7.22
N ILE A 94 9.93 6.84 8.23
CA ILE A 94 9.77 5.90 9.35
C ILE A 94 8.41 5.18 9.25
N ALA A 95 7.44 5.71 8.49
CA ALA A 95 6.12 5.12 8.38
C ALA A 95 6.16 3.75 7.72
N GLU A 96 5.38 2.83 8.27
CA GLU A 96 5.21 1.49 7.74
C GLU A 96 4.25 1.53 6.53
N PRO A 97 4.69 1.13 5.32
CA PRO A 97 3.85 1.11 4.12
C PRO A 97 2.54 0.33 4.29
N VAL A 98 2.55 -0.70 5.15
CA VAL A 98 1.37 -1.52 5.48
C VAL A 98 0.30 -0.70 6.19
N SER A 99 0.67 0.28 7.01
CA SER A 99 -0.29 1.14 7.70
C SER A 99 -0.99 2.10 6.73
N VAL A 100 -0.30 2.56 5.68
CA VAL A 100 -0.90 3.37 4.60
C VAL A 100 -1.75 2.51 3.68
N LEU A 101 -1.26 1.32 3.31
CA LEU A 101 -2.03 0.31 2.59
C LEU A 101 -3.37 0.04 3.27
N ASP A 102 -3.35 -0.16 4.60
CA ASP A 102 -4.55 -0.37 5.40
C ASP A 102 -5.50 0.84 5.42
N ALA A 103 -4.97 2.05 5.42
CA ALA A 103 -5.78 3.27 5.35
C ALA A 103 -6.43 3.45 3.97
N CYS A 104 -5.80 2.95 2.91
CA CYS A 104 -6.34 2.95 1.55
C CYS A 104 -7.44 1.89 1.36
N LEU A 105 -7.37 0.81 2.14
CA LEU A 105 -8.27 -0.33 2.09
C LEU A 105 -9.34 -0.27 3.17
N THR A 106 -9.72 0.94 3.62
CA THR A 106 -10.88 1.06 4.48
C THR A 106 -12.11 0.52 3.77
N PRO A 107 -13.09 0.02 4.53
CA PRO A 107 -14.29 -0.52 3.94
C PRO A 107 -14.92 0.44 2.90
N ILE A 108 -14.95 1.74 3.21
CA ILE A 108 -15.52 2.76 2.34
C ILE A 108 -14.73 2.90 1.02
N LEU A 109 -13.39 2.87 1.07
CA LEU A 109 -12.52 3.12 -0.08
C LEU A 109 -12.25 1.89 -0.96
N ALA A 110 -12.20 0.71 -0.36
CA ALA A 110 -11.81 -0.52 -1.03
C ALA A 110 -12.58 -0.83 -2.34
N PRO A 111 -13.90 -0.55 -2.47
CA PRO A 111 -14.64 -0.85 -3.70
C PRO A 111 -14.24 -0.04 -4.95
N PHE A 112 -13.58 1.12 -4.79
CA PHE A 112 -13.23 2.01 -5.91
C PHE A 112 -11.73 2.33 -6.00
N THR A 113 -10.94 1.76 -5.10
CA THR A 113 -9.48 1.88 -5.08
C THR A 113 -8.83 0.57 -5.51
N THR A 114 -7.71 0.66 -6.21
CA THR A 114 -6.89 -0.51 -6.56
C THR A 114 -5.44 -0.16 -6.31
N ILE A 115 -4.83 -0.84 -5.35
CA ILE A 115 -3.43 -0.63 -5.01
C ILE A 115 -2.59 -1.41 -6.01
N THR A 116 -1.81 -0.67 -6.80
CA THR A 116 -1.05 -1.23 -7.92
C THR A 116 0.39 -1.55 -7.53
N HIS A 117 1.03 -0.66 -6.77
CA HIS A 117 2.43 -0.81 -6.37
C HIS A 117 2.67 -0.22 -4.99
N ILE A 118 3.57 -0.85 -4.25
CA ILE A 118 4.25 -0.30 -3.07
C ILE A 118 5.74 -0.23 -3.41
N ILE A 119 6.28 0.97 -3.53
CA ILE A 119 7.67 1.22 -3.91
C ILE A 119 8.49 1.44 -2.65
N GLY A 120 9.55 0.65 -2.46
CA GLY A 120 10.57 0.87 -1.44
C GLY A 120 11.77 1.58 -2.05
N VAL A 121 11.94 2.86 -1.75
CA VAL A 121 13.08 3.65 -2.25
C VAL A 121 14.25 3.53 -1.28
N ILE A 122 15.39 3.04 -1.78
CA ILE A 122 16.59 2.75 -1.00
C ILE A 122 17.75 3.61 -1.50
N ASP A 123 18.44 4.31 -0.60
CA ASP A 123 19.70 4.98 -0.91
C ASP A 123 20.84 3.96 -0.89
N ALA A 124 21.44 3.67 -2.06
CA ALA A 124 22.55 2.73 -2.19
C ALA A 124 23.76 3.13 -1.31
N SER A 125 24.04 4.42 -1.19
CA SER A 125 25.20 4.95 -0.46
C SER A 125 25.03 4.82 1.07
N MET A 126 23.78 4.86 1.54
CA MET A 126 23.43 4.70 2.95
C MET A 126 23.59 3.25 3.42
N TYR A 127 23.43 2.28 2.52
CA TYR A 127 23.37 0.87 2.89
C TYR A 127 24.60 0.37 3.65
N LYS A 128 25.81 0.84 3.30
CA LYS A 128 27.04 0.49 4.04
C LYS A 128 27.01 0.91 5.51
N HIS A 129 26.22 1.93 5.83
CA HIS A 129 26.05 2.46 7.18
C HIS A 129 24.87 1.84 7.91
N ILE A 130 24.06 0.97 7.29
CA ILE A 130 22.85 0.43 7.93
C ILE A 130 23.17 -0.25 9.26
N LYS A 131 24.28 -0.98 9.32
CA LYS A 131 24.74 -1.69 10.52
C LYS A 131 25.18 -0.78 11.67
N SER A 132 25.43 0.50 11.39
CA SER A 132 25.82 1.49 12.38
C SER A 132 24.61 2.12 13.09
N PHE A 133 23.41 1.99 12.53
CA PHE A 133 22.18 2.46 13.17
C PHE A 133 21.78 1.56 14.35
N PRO A 134 20.99 2.07 15.30
CA PRO A 134 20.30 1.25 16.30
C PRO A 134 19.52 0.06 15.69
N LYS A 135 19.41 -1.04 16.43
CA LYS A 135 18.82 -2.31 15.93
C LYS A 135 17.34 -2.18 15.55
N ASP A 136 16.60 -1.36 16.27
CA ASP A 136 15.21 -0.99 15.99
C ASP A 136 15.08 -0.27 14.64
N ILE A 137 15.97 0.68 14.36
CA ILE A 137 16.02 1.37 13.06
C ILE A 137 16.41 0.41 11.92
N GLN A 138 17.36 -0.50 12.17
CA GLN A 138 17.69 -1.55 11.21
C GLN A 138 16.50 -2.47 10.93
N GLY A 139 15.79 -2.89 11.99
CA GLY A 139 14.58 -3.70 11.89
C GLY A 139 13.53 -3.03 11.02
N LEU A 140 13.25 -1.76 11.28
CA LEU A 140 12.31 -0.96 10.50
C LEU A 140 12.71 -0.87 9.02
N PHE A 141 14.00 -0.63 8.74
CA PHE A 141 14.51 -0.61 7.37
C PHE A 141 14.16 -1.90 6.64
N TYR A 142 14.52 -3.07 7.19
CA TYR A 142 14.27 -4.36 6.54
C TYR A 142 12.78 -4.70 6.45
N GLU A 143 12.00 -4.38 7.48
CA GLU A 143 10.57 -4.62 7.53
C GLU A 143 9.84 -3.86 6.42
N GLN A 144 10.20 -2.61 6.16
CA GLN A 144 9.60 -1.83 5.07
C GLN A 144 9.82 -2.50 3.70
N LEU A 145 11.00 -3.11 3.45
CA LEU A 145 11.34 -3.70 2.15
C LEU A 145 10.60 -5.03 1.89
N ALA A 146 10.24 -5.75 2.94
CA ALA A 146 9.55 -7.04 2.85
C ALA A 146 8.14 -6.92 2.21
N TYR A 147 7.58 -5.70 2.21
CA TYR A 147 6.22 -5.44 1.75
C TYR A 147 6.15 -4.69 0.41
N CYS A 148 7.29 -4.29 -0.14
CA CYS A 148 7.33 -3.57 -1.40
C CYS A 148 7.16 -4.52 -2.59
N SER A 149 6.36 -4.10 -3.57
CA SER A 149 6.27 -4.75 -4.86
C SER A 149 7.42 -4.36 -5.78
N VAL A 150 7.97 -3.16 -5.59
CA VAL A 150 9.11 -2.62 -6.33
C VAL A 150 10.13 -2.11 -5.32
N LEU A 151 11.38 -2.54 -5.44
CA LEU A 151 12.50 -2.03 -4.66
C LEU A 151 13.38 -1.19 -5.58
N PHE A 152 13.34 0.13 -5.40
CA PHE A 152 14.13 1.05 -6.22
C PHE A 152 15.40 1.45 -5.47
N VAL A 153 16.53 0.90 -5.90
CA VAL A 153 17.87 1.23 -5.42
C VAL A 153 18.36 2.49 -6.14
N ASN A 154 18.24 3.62 -5.46
CA ASN A 154 18.56 4.95 -5.95
C ASN A 154 19.98 5.39 -5.57
N LYS A 155 20.46 6.45 -6.22
CA LYS A 155 21.77 7.09 -5.97
C LYS A 155 22.97 6.15 -6.15
N ILE A 156 22.89 5.26 -7.14
CA ILE A 156 23.99 4.34 -7.44
C ILE A 156 25.27 5.07 -7.89
N ASP A 157 25.17 6.32 -8.33
CA ASP A 157 26.30 7.24 -8.61
C ASP A 157 27.14 7.56 -7.36
N SER A 158 26.50 7.52 -6.18
CA SER A 158 27.10 7.90 -4.90
C SER A 158 27.55 6.68 -4.08
N ALA A 159 27.39 5.47 -4.62
CA ALA A 159 27.75 4.21 -3.98
C ALA A 159 28.82 3.47 -4.79
N ASP A 160 29.73 2.78 -4.09
CA ASP A 160 30.68 1.89 -4.74
C ASP A 160 29.99 0.60 -5.23
N VAL A 161 30.58 -0.03 -6.25
CA VAL A 161 30.03 -1.22 -6.91
C VAL A 161 29.88 -2.39 -5.94
N GLU A 162 30.78 -2.51 -4.95
CA GLU A 162 30.73 -3.58 -3.95
C GLU A 162 29.52 -3.42 -3.03
N THR A 163 29.29 -2.20 -2.52
CA THR A 163 28.13 -1.87 -1.68
C THR A 163 26.83 -2.11 -2.44
N THR A 164 26.71 -1.65 -3.68
CA THR A 164 25.51 -1.87 -4.50
C THR A 164 25.30 -3.36 -4.79
N SER A 165 26.35 -4.09 -5.16
CA SER A 165 26.25 -5.54 -5.43
C SER A 165 25.81 -6.32 -4.19
N LYS A 166 26.32 -5.95 -3.02
CA LYS A 166 25.92 -6.55 -1.75
C LYS A 166 24.46 -6.24 -1.41
N LEU A 167 24.05 -4.98 -1.53
CA LEU A 167 22.67 -4.57 -1.34
C LEU A 167 21.73 -5.41 -2.21
N LEU A 168 21.99 -5.51 -3.52
CA LEU A 168 21.14 -6.27 -4.43
C LEU A 168 20.98 -7.74 -4.01
N LYS A 169 22.08 -8.41 -3.63
CA LYS A 169 22.04 -9.78 -3.11
C LYS A 169 21.20 -9.90 -1.84
N ASP A 170 21.37 -8.95 -0.92
CA ASP A 170 20.62 -8.94 0.33
C ASP A 170 19.12 -8.70 0.06
N LEU A 171 18.77 -7.82 -0.89
CA LEU A 171 17.38 -7.58 -1.32
C LEU A 171 16.72 -8.80 -1.94
N GLU A 172 17.43 -9.55 -2.79
CA GLU A 172 16.94 -10.82 -3.36
C GLU A 172 16.61 -11.85 -2.27
N VAL A 173 17.32 -11.84 -1.15
CA VAL A 173 17.03 -12.71 0.00
C VAL A 173 15.86 -12.18 0.84
N ILE A 174 15.84 -10.87 1.09
CA ILE A 174 14.81 -10.21 1.91
C ILE A 174 13.43 -10.29 1.24
N ASN A 175 13.38 -10.00 -0.06
CA ASN A 175 12.15 -9.99 -0.83
C ASN A 175 12.41 -10.54 -2.25
N PRO A 176 12.43 -11.88 -2.41
CA PRO A 176 12.69 -12.54 -3.70
C PRO A 176 11.67 -12.21 -4.80
N GLU A 177 10.49 -11.71 -4.40
CA GLU A 177 9.34 -11.49 -5.28
C GLU A 177 9.24 -10.02 -5.75
N ALA A 178 10.02 -9.12 -5.17
CA ALA A 178 10.01 -7.71 -5.56
C ALA A 178 10.72 -7.50 -6.90
N ASP A 179 10.17 -6.58 -7.70
CA ASP A 179 10.88 -6.05 -8.85
C ASP A 179 11.99 -5.09 -8.37
N ILE A 180 13.24 -5.54 -8.45
CA ILE A 180 14.40 -4.76 -8.03
C ILE A 180 14.89 -3.93 -9.20
N GLN A 181 14.76 -2.62 -9.10
CA GLN A 181 15.22 -1.66 -10.09
C GLN A 181 16.37 -0.83 -9.51
N VAL A 182 17.37 -0.56 -10.34
CA VAL A 182 18.50 0.30 -9.99
C VAL A 182 18.43 1.59 -10.80
N GLY A 183 18.79 2.71 -10.20
CA GLY A 183 18.78 3.98 -10.91
C GLY A 183 19.34 5.13 -10.12
N MET A 184 19.16 6.31 -10.71
CA MET A 184 19.64 7.58 -10.19
C MET A 184 18.58 8.64 -10.48
N HIS A 185 18.56 9.70 -9.68
CA HIS A 185 17.60 10.80 -9.81
C HIS A 185 16.11 10.38 -9.82
N GLY A 186 15.77 9.28 -9.15
CA GLY A 186 14.38 8.85 -9.00
C GLY A 186 13.74 8.21 -10.24
N SER A 187 14.53 7.85 -11.26
CA SER A 187 14.07 7.30 -12.55
C SER A 187 13.55 5.85 -12.48
N VAL A 188 12.49 5.62 -11.71
CA VAL A 188 11.84 4.30 -11.60
C VAL A 188 10.86 4.08 -12.75
N THR A 189 10.84 2.89 -13.33
CA THR A 189 9.91 2.56 -14.42
C THR A 189 8.76 1.73 -13.88
N LEU A 190 7.53 2.20 -14.05
CA LEU A 190 6.33 1.44 -13.71
C LEU A 190 5.43 1.28 -14.95
N PRO A 191 4.76 0.11 -15.12
CA PRO A 191 3.73 -0.05 -16.13
C PRO A 191 2.46 0.69 -15.69
N ILE A 192 2.42 2.01 -15.88
CA ILE A 192 1.32 2.87 -15.42
C ILE A 192 0.12 2.84 -16.39
N SER A 193 0.32 2.41 -17.65
CA SER A 193 -0.66 2.51 -18.74
C SER A 193 -2.05 1.94 -18.40
N VAL A 194 -3.08 2.62 -18.90
CA VAL A 194 -4.50 2.37 -18.61
C VAL A 194 -5.20 1.52 -19.69
N ARG A 195 -4.45 0.95 -20.65
CA ARG A 195 -5.08 0.03 -21.61
C ARG A 195 -5.68 -1.16 -20.85
N GLN A 196 -7.01 -1.21 -20.89
CA GLN A 196 -7.84 -2.29 -20.38
C GLN A 196 -7.09 -3.61 -20.57
N MET A 197 -6.83 -4.29 -19.45
CA MET A 197 -6.70 -5.74 -19.47
C MET A 197 -8.05 -6.28 -19.94
N THR A 198 -8.28 -6.21 -21.26
CA THR A 198 -9.28 -7.00 -21.93
C THR A 198 -8.82 -8.42 -21.71
N ALA A 199 -9.62 -9.17 -20.94
CA ALA A 199 -9.48 -10.60 -20.79
C ALA A 199 -9.40 -11.20 -22.20
N THR A 200 -8.19 -11.44 -22.65
CA THR A 200 -7.90 -12.23 -23.84
C THR A 200 -7.16 -13.44 -23.33
N SER A 201 -7.86 -14.56 -23.46
CA SER A 201 -7.37 -15.90 -23.23
C SER A 201 -6.08 -16.17 -24.01
N ASP A 202 -5.21 -16.94 -23.38
CA ASP A 202 -4.06 -17.67 -23.94
C ASP A 202 -2.77 -16.89 -24.25
N ASN A 203 -1.89 -16.77 -23.25
CA ASN A 203 -0.74 -17.68 -23.09
C ASN A 203 0.30 -17.16 -22.07
N LYS A 204 0.61 -18.00 -21.07
CA LYS A 204 1.93 -18.16 -20.43
C LYS A 204 2.67 -16.89 -19.96
N HIS A 205 2.02 -16.03 -19.18
CA HIS A 205 2.74 -15.32 -18.12
C HIS A 205 2.37 -15.96 -16.79
N LYS A 206 3.35 -16.66 -16.19
CA LYS A 206 3.27 -17.21 -14.84
C LYS A 206 3.04 -16.06 -13.86
N SER A 207 1.79 -15.72 -13.58
CA SER A 207 1.40 -14.80 -12.51
C SER A 207 1.53 -15.54 -11.17
N LEU A 208 2.76 -15.78 -10.73
CA LEU A 208 3.03 -16.17 -9.36
C LEU A 208 3.39 -14.88 -8.63
N HIS A 209 2.36 -14.16 -8.16
CA HIS A 209 2.54 -12.96 -7.35
C HIS A 209 2.35 -13.36 -5.87
N GLN A 210 3.44 -13.73 -5.20
CA GLN A 210 3.44 -13.85 -3.73
C GLN A 210 3.78 -12.50 -3.08
N MET A 211 3.18 -11.40 -3.56
CA MET A 211 3.28 -10.08 -2.94
C MET A 211 2.17 -9.88 -1.90
N ILE A 212 2.29 -8.88 -1.01
CA ILE A 212 1.12 -8.42 -0.25
C ILE A 212 0.07 -7.95 -1.24
N ASN A 213 -1.03 -8.67 -1.29
CA ASN A 213 -2.21 -8.32 -2.05
C ASN A 213 -3.38 -8.13 -1.08
N HIS A 214 -4.49 -7.65 -1.62
CA HIS A 214 -5.74 -7.61 -0.90
C HIS A 214 -6.80 -8.38 -1.68
N GLN A 215 -7.73 -8.98 -0.95
CA GLN A 215 -8.87 -9.66 -1.54
C GLN A 215 -10.17 -9.09 -0.99
N PHE A 216 -11.10 -8.87 -1.91
CA PHE A 216 -12.40 -8.32 -1.60
C PHE A 216 -13.44 -9.44 -1.64
N VAL A 217 -14.00 -9.76 -0.47
CA VAL A 217 -15.09 -10.72 -0.33
C VAL A 217 -16.39 -9.95 -0.31
N GLN A 218 -17.08 -9.92 -1.44
CA GLN A 218 -18.41 -9.34 -1.54
C GLN A 218 -19.43 -10.24 -0.85
N SER A 219 -20.32 -9.65 -0.05
CA SER A 219 -21.44 -10.37 0.58
C SER A 219 -20.99 -11.62 1.36
N PRO A 220 -20.22 -11.45 2.44
CA PRO A 220 -19.73 -12.57 3.25
C PRO A 220 -20.89 -13.42 3.77
N VAL A 221 -20.63 -14.71 3.93
CA VAL A 221 -21.69 -15.66 4.26
C VAL A 221 -22.26 -15.39 5.62
N LYS A 222 -23.58 -15.32 5.66
CA LYS A 222 -24.34 -15.24 6.91
C LYS A 222 -24.09 -16.48 7.77
N CYS A 223 -23.35 -16.28 8.85
CA CYS A 223 -23.15 -17.27 9.91
C CYS A 223 -23.46 -16.65 11.28
N THR A 224 -23.43 -17.47 12.34
CA THR A 224 -23.49 -16.92 13.70
C THR A 224 -22.16 -16.28 14.09
N LYS A 225 -22.16 -15.39 15.09
CA LYS A 225 -20.92 -14.76 15.58
C LYS A 225 -19.88 -15.80 16.01
N ALA A 226 -20.32 -16.87 16.69
CA ALA A 226 -19.46 -17.96 17.13
C ALA A 226 -18.84 -18.74 15.96
N GLN A 227 -19.60 -18.98 14.88
CA GLN A 227 -19.08 -19.63 13.67
C GLN A 227 -18.04 -18.75 12.97
N PHE A 228 -18.28 -17.44 12.91
CA PHE A 228 -17.35 -16.50 12.29
C PHE A 228 -16.01 -16.44 13.03
N ILE A 229 -16.03 -16.40 14.37
CA ILE A 229 -14.82 -16.41 15.19
C ILE A 229 -13.99 -17.68 14.94
N LYS A 230 -14.64 -18.84 14.81
CA LYS A 230 -13.95 -20.09 14.45
C LYS A 230 -13.30 -20.02 13.06
N ARG A 231 -13.98 -19.39 12.09
CA ARG A 231 -13.42 -19.17 10.74
C ARG A 231 -12.19 -18.25 10.79
N LEU A 232 -12.24 -17.15 11.55
CA LEU A 232 -11.08 -16.25 11.75
C LEU A 232 -9.87 -16.98 12.32
N ALA A 233 -10.09 -17.88 13.30
CA ALA A 233 -9.01 -18.67 13.90
C ALA A 233 -8.38 -19.68 12.93
N CYS A 234 -9.05 -20.00 11.83
CA CYS A 234 -8.54 -20.91 10.79
C CYS A 234 -7.90 -20.17 9.61
N LEU A 235 -7.85 -18.84 9.63
CA LEU A 235 -7.20 -18.08 8.56
C LEU A 235 -5.69 -18.39 8.55
N PRO A 236 -5.10 -18.60 7.36
CA PRO A 236 -3.66 -18.81 7.24
C PRO A 236 -2.83 -17.67 7.82
N SER A 237 -1.62 -17.99 8.29
CA SER A 237 -0.71 -17.00 8.90
C SER A 237 -0.21 -15.93 7.92
N HIS A 238 -0.30 -16.18 6.60
CA HIS A 238 0.00 -15.18 5.57
C HIS A 238 -1.12 -14.17 5.35
N ILE A 239 -2.27 -14.32 6.00
CA ILE A 239 -3.31 -13.29 6.12
C ILE A 239 -3.02 -12.47 7.37
N TYR A 240 -2.49 -11.28 7.16
CA TYR A 240 -2.06 -10.40 8.24
C TYR A 240 -3.23 -9.61 8.82
N ARG A 241 -4.20 -9.27 7.96
CA ARG A 241 -5.31 -8.40 8.34
C ARG A 241 -6.61 -8.75 7.64
N LEU A 242 -7.73 -8.52 8.33
CA LEU A 242 -9.06 -8.55 7.75
C LEU A 242 -9.91 -7.44 8.36
N LYS A 243 -10.63 -6.70 7.52
CA LYS A 243 -11.58 -5.66 7.92
C LYS A 243 -12.86 -5.72 7.13
N GLY A 244 -13.97 -5.24 7.67
CA GLY A 244 -15.16 -5.06 6.87
C GLY A 244 -16.44 -4.96 7.67
N PHE A 245 -17.55 -4.99 6.95
CA PHE A 245 -18.88 -4.94 7.54
C PHE A 245 -19.65 -6.21 7.25
N MET A 246 -20.28 -6.75 8.28
CA MET A 246 -21.13 -7.93 8.17
C MET A 246 -22.22 -7.89 9.23
N THR A 247 -23.40 -8.43 8.92
CA THR A 247 -24.41 -8.81 9.93
C THR A 247 -24.41 -10.32 10.14
N PHE A 248 -24.52 -10.75 11.40
CA PHE A 248 -24.59 -12.17 11.76
C PHE A 248 -26.03 -12.66 11.86
N LYS A 249 -26.27 -13.96 11.64
CA LYS A 249 -27.61 -14.59 11.72
C LYS A 249 -28.28 -14.43 13.08
N ASP A 250 -27.48 -14.39 14.14
CA ASP A 250 -27.88 -14.30 15.54
C ASP A 250 -27.94 -12.84 16.06
N THR A 251 -27.81 -11.84 15.17
CA THR A 251 -27.80 -10.42 15.55
C THR A 251 -28.60 -9.57 14.57
N THR A 252 -29.15 -8.45 15.05
CA THR A 252 -29.87 -7.47 14.22
C THR A 252 -28.99 -6.30 13.77
N HIS A 253 -27.83 -6.14 14.38
CA HIS A 253 -26.91 -5.03 14.12
C HIS A 253 -25.85 -5.39 13.08
N MET A 254 -25.33 -4.37 12.41
CA MET A 254 -24.12 -4.49 11.61
C MET A 254 -22.90 -4.43 12.52
N TYR A 255 -21.86 -5.18 12.18
CA TYR A 255 -20.60 -5.20 12.90
C TYR A 255 -19.48 -4.70 12.00
N LEU A 256 -18.66 -3.80 12.54
CA LEU A 256 -17.32 -3.56 12.06
C LEU A 256 -16.43 -4.69 12.56
N ILE A 257 -15.85 -5.42 11.62
CA ILE A 257 -14.92 -6.51 11.89
C ILE A 257 -13.52 -5.95 11.72
N GLN A 258 -12.66 -6.20 12.70
CA GLN A 258 -11.23 -5.95 12.60
C GLN A 258 -10.48 -7.20 13.08
N PHE A 259 -9.55 -7.68 12.28
CA PHE A 259 -8.68 -8.80 12.61
C PHE A 259 -7.25 -8.44 12.23
N THR A 260 -6.31 -8.66 13.14
CA THR A 260 -4.87 -8.42 12.92
C THR A 260 -4.08 -9.50 13.67
N GLN A 261 -3.24 -10.26 12.96
CA GLN A 261 -2.33 -11.25 13.55
C GLN A 261 -2.97 -12.17 14.63
N GLY A 262 -4.13 -12.74 14.33
CA GLY A 262 -4.82 -13.67 15.24
C GLY A 262 -5.69 -13.02 16.33
N GLN A 263 -5.60 -11.69 16.52
CA GLN A 263 -6.51 -10.94 17.37
C GLN A 263 -7.69 -10.41 16.55
N TYR A 264 -8.88 -10.36 17.15
CA TYR A 264 -10.06 -9.81 16.51
C TYR A 264 -10.86 -8.88 17.43
N GLU A 265 -11.55 -7.94 16.81
CA GLU A 265 -12.51 -7.03 17.42
C GLU A 265 -13.78 -7.01 16.57
N LEU A 266 -14.94 -7.15 17.21
CA LEU A 266 -16.25 -7.17 16.56
C LEU A 266 -17.13 -6.11 17.20
N THR A 267 -17.16 -4.92 16.61
CA THR A 267 -17.79 -3.73 17.19
C THR A 267 -19.14 -3.49 16.51
N PRO A 268 -20.26 -3.47 17.25
CA PRO A 268 -21.56 -3.15 16.67
C PRO A 268 -21.56 -1.69 16.20
N VAL A 269 -22.06 -1.46 15.00
CA VAL A 269 -22.11 -0.14 14.36
C VAL A 269 -23.53 0.13 13.87
N ALA A 270 -24.00 1.34 14.14
CA ALA A 270 -25.27 1.84 13.63
C ALA A 270 -24.98 2.79 12.46
N PHE A 271 -25.51 2.46 11.29
CA PHE A 271 -25.45 3.34 10.14
C PHE A 271 -26.81 3.98 9.89
N SER A 272 -26.82 5.28 9.60
CA SER A 272 -28.02 6.00 9.17
C SER A 272 -28.46 5.61 7.75
N LYS A 273 -27.57 4.99 6.97
CA LYS A 273 -27.81 4.49 5.61
C LYS A 273 -27.42 3.02 5.50
N LYS A 274 -28.03 2.31 4.55
CA LYS A 274 -27.71 0.89 4.29
C LYS A 274 -26.30 0.78 3.71
N VAL A 275 -25.36 0.23 4.48
CA VAL A 275 -23.97 -0.01 4.05
C VAL A 275 -23.88 -1.42 3.46
N PRO A 276 -23.20 -1.62 2.31
CA PRO A 276 -22.99 -2.95 1.77
C PRO A 276 -22.09 -3.78 2.68
N GLU A 277 -22.31 -5.09 2.69
CA GLU A 277 -21.52 -6.03 3.47
C GLU A 277 -20.40 -6.61 2.62
N TYR A 278 -19.19 -6.56 3.15
CA TYR A 278 -17.99 -7.08 2.50
C TYR A 278 -16.88 -7.21 3.52
N LEU A 279 -15.88 -8.03 3.19
CA LEU A 279 -14.62 -8.14 3.93
C LEU A 279 -13.47 -7.83 2.98
N VAL A 280 -12.45 -7.16 3.50
CA VAL A 280 -11.17 -6.90 2.85
C VAL A 280 -10.13 -7.68 3.62
N LEU A 281 -9.44 -8.59 2.95
CA LEU A 281 -8.31 -9.32 3.50
C LEU A 281 -7.02 -8.71 2.95
N ILE A 282 -5.99 -8.60 3.79
CA ILE A 282 -4.64 -8.17 3.41
C ILE A 282 -3.68 -9.27 3.84
N GLY A 283 -2.85 -9.71 2.91
CA GLY A 283 -1.97 -10.85 3.13
C GLY A 283 -1.05 -11.10 1.96
N LYS A 284 -0.09 -11.99 2.13
CA LYS A 284 0.88 -12.33 1.09
C LYS A 284 0.38 -13.51 0.25
N GLY A 285 0.24 -13.32 -1.06
CA GLY A 285 -0.15 -14.40 -1.98
C GLY A 285 -1.53 -14.99 -1.68
N ILE A 286 -2.50 -14.16 -1.28
CA ILE A 286 -3.85 -14.63 -0.95
C ILE A 286 -4.47 -15.32 -2.16
N SER A 287 -4.88 -16.58 -1.98
CA SER A 287 -5.63 -17.40 -2.93
C SER A 287 -7.09 -17.54 -2.49
N LYS A 288 -7.97 -17.93 -3.42
CA LYS A 288 -9.40 -18.11 -3.12
C LYS A 288 -9.67 -19.15 -2.03
N GLU A 289 -8.82 -20.17 -1.95
CA GLU A 289 -8.91 -21.26 -0.97
C GLU A 289 -8.70 -20.73 0.46
N ASP A 290 -7.85 -19.70 0.64
CA ASP A 290 -7.51 -19.15 1.94
C ASP A 290 -8.69 -18.48 2.66
N TYR A 291 -9.66 -17.95 1.90
CA TYR A 291 -10.81 -17.21 2.42
C TYR A 291 -12.15 -17.77 1.96
N GLN A 292 -12.16 -18.95 1.32
CA GLN A 292 -13.37 -19.63 0.87
C GLN A 292 -14.37 -19.86 2.02
N CYS A 293 -13.86 -20.07 3.24
CA CYS A 293 -14.67 -20.21 4.44
C CYS A 293 -15.49 -18.94 4.77
N LEU A 294 -15.17 -17.79 4.17
CA LEU A 294 -15.91 -16.53 4.31
C LEU A 294 -16.94 -16.31 3.18
N GLU A 295 -16.81 -17.03 2.05
CA GLU A 295 -17.66 -16.93 0.85
C GLU A 295 -18.74 -18.02 0.71
N GLN A 296 -18.60 -19.17 1.40
CA GLN A 296 -19.61 -20.26 1.44
C GLN A 296 -20.44 -20.40 2.73
#